data_AF-C4XFH4-F1
#
_entry.id   AF-C4XFH4-F1
#
_cell.length_a   1.000
_cell.length_b   1.000
_cell.length_c   1.000
_cell.angle_alpha   90.00
_cell.angle_beta   90.00
_cell.angle_gamma   90.00
#
_symmetry.space_group_name_H-M   'P 1'
#
loop_
_entity.id
_entity.type
_entity.pdbx_description
1 polymer ?
#
loop_
_entity_poly.entity_id
_entity_poly.type
_entity_poly.pdbx_seq_one_letter_code
_entity_poly.pdbx_strand_id
1 'polypeptide(L)' 'MIKFTFRLVKSQVDIYVTGSNLKFLSNDIAIEFIGRGEEIKICPYSFKEIVQYFNLKENEYDLYFDDYYK' A
#
# COMPACT_ATOMS: atom_id res chain seq x y z
N MET A 1 -1.85 -0.79 -8.38
CA MET A 1 -1.99 -2.10 -7.70
C MET A 1 -2.23 -1.84 -6.22
N ILE A 2 -3.46 -2.08 -5.75
CA ILE A 2 -3.82 -1.85 -4.34
C ILE A 2 -3.02 -2.84 -3.50
N LYS A 3 -2.11 -2.34 -2.67
CA LYS A 3 -1.41 -3.15 -1.68
C LYS A 3 -2.29 -3.18 -0.44
N PHE A 4 -2.80 -4.35 -0.10
CA PHE A 4 -3.50 -4.57 1.15
C PHE A 4 -2.50 -4.92 2.22
N THR A 5 -2.61 -4.30 3.39
CA THR A 5 -1.80 -4.65 4.55
C THR A 5 -2.71 -5.00 5.71
N PHE A 6 -2.61 -6.22 6.23
CA PHE A 6 -3.31 -6.60 7.46
C PHE A 6 -2.42 -6.48 8.67
N ARG A 7 -2.90 -5.80 9.73
CA ARG A 7 -2.23 -5.77 11.04
C ARG A 7 -2.88 -6.77 11.99
N LEU A 8 -2.12 -7.74 12.48
CA LEU A 8 -2.50 -8.58 13.62
C LEU A 8 -1.74 -8.14 14.86
N VAL A 9 -2.49 -7.81 15.92
CA VAL A 9 -1.91 -7.46 17.22
C VAL A 9 -1.92 -8.72 18.09
N LYS A 10 -0.75 -9.32 18.31
CA LYS A 10 -0.55 -10.34 19.34
C LYS A 10 0.34 -9.73 20.43
N SER A 11 0.21 -10.17 21.67
CA SER A 11 0.58 -9.47 22.92
C SER A 11 1.98 -8.86 23.05
N GLN A 12 2.89 -9.09 22.09
CA GLN A 12 4.24 -8.52 22.02
C GLN A 12 4.73 -8.21 20.59
N VAL A 13 3.96 -8.49 19.53
CA VAL A 13 4.39 -8.34 18.13
C VAL A 13 3.22 -7.89 17.25
N ASP A 14 3.47 -6.87 16.43
CA ASP A 14 2.59 -6.47 15.32
C ASP A 14 3.02 -7.20 14.04
N ILE A 15 2.11 -7.99 13.47
CA ILE A 15 2.36 -8.73 12.22
C ILE A 15 1.66 -8.00 11.08
N TYR A 16 2.41 -7.68 10.03
CA TYR A 16 1.90 -7.04 8.82
C TYR A 16 1.97 -7.99 7.63
N VAL A 17 0.83 -8.30 7.01
CA VAL A 17 0.78 -9.12 5.79
C VAL A 17 0.43 -8.23 4.61
N THR A 18 1.36 -8.09 3.65
CA THR A 18 1.15 -7.26 2.44
C THR A 18 0.84 -8.13 1.22
N GLY A 19 -0.14 -7.74 0.42
CA GLY A 19 -0.45 -8.42 -0.85
C GLY A 19 -0.97 -7.47 -1.92
N SER A 20 -0.76 -7.79 -3.19
CA SER A 20 -1.26 -7.01 -4.34
C SER A 20 -2.72 -7.28 -4.70
N ASN A 21 -3.31 -8.33 -4.11
CA ASN A 21 -4.71 -8.72 -4.30
C ASN A 21 -5.19 -9.55 -3.09
N LEU A 22 -6.22 -9.05 -2.40
CA LEU A 22 -6.81 -9.70 -1.23
C LEU A 22 -7.48 -11.05 -1.58
N LYS A 23 -7.93 -11.23 -2.83
CA LYS A 23 -8.57 -12.48 -3.30
C LYS A 23 -7.60 -13.65 -3.45
N PHE A 24 -6.30 -13.40 -3.45
CA PHE A 24 -5.26 -14.44 -3.60
C PHE A 24 -4.74 -14.97 -2.26
N LEU A 25 -5.24 -14.45 -1.14
CA LEU A 25 -4.92 -14.99 0.17
C LEU A 25 -5.60 -16.36 0.30
N SER A 26 -4.84 -17.40 0.68
CA SER A 26 -5.42 -18.71 0.96
C SER A 26 -6.53 -18.59 2.01
N ASN A 27 -7.60 -19.38 1.89
CA ASN A 27 -8.74 -19.34 2.82
C ASN A 27 -8.31 -19.43 4.29
N ASP A 28 -7.27 -20.21 4.61
CA ASP A 28 -6.79 -20.39 5.97
C ASP A 28 -6.23 -19.08 6.57
N ILE A 29 -5.45 -18.35 5.79
CA ILE A 29 -4.96 -17.02 6.17
C ILE A 29 -6.12 -16.03 6.19
N ALA A 30 -7.10 -16.10 5.28
CA ALA A 30 -8.27 -15.22 5.38
C ALA A 30 -9.02 -15.44 6.70
N ILE A 31 -9.26 -16.69 7.09
CA ILE A 31 -10.00 -17.06 8.31
C ILE A 31 -9.28 -16.61 9.59
N GLU A 32 -7.96 -16.80 9.68
CA GLU A 32 -7.18 -16.36 10.87
C GLU A 32 -7.23 -14.85 11.10
N PHE A 33 -7.55 -14.07 10.07
CA PHE A 33 -7.57 -12.62 10.11
C PHE A 33 -9.00 -12.06 10.28
N ILE A 34 -10.05 -12.87 10.07
CA ILE A 34 -11.44 -12.45 10.28
C ILE A 34 -11.65 -12.07 11.75
N GLY A 35 -11.97 -10.78 11.99
CA GLY A 35 -12.28 -10.24 13.31
C GLY A 35 -11.07 -9.96 14.21
N ARG A 36 -9.84 -10.21 13.74
CA ARG A 36 -8.59 -9.97 14.48
C ARG A 36 -7.61 -9.05 13.75
N GLY A 37 -7.77 -8.91 12.44
CA GLY A 37 -6.95 -8.05 11.60
C GLY A 37 -7.64 -6.74 11.23
N GLU A 38 -6.86 -5.66 11.20
CA GLU A 38 -7.29 -4.41 10.56
C GLU A 38 -6.74 -4.34 9.13
N GLU A 39 -7.60 -3.98 8.17
CA GLU A 39 -7.19 -3.72 6.78
C GLU A 39 -6.68 -2.29 6.65
N ILE A 40 -5.42 -2.15 6.25
CA ILE A 40 -4.82 -0.87 5.88
C ILE A 40 -4.82 -0.78 4.35
N LYS A 41 -5.60 0.17 3.83
CA LYS A 41 -5.65 0.48 2.40
C LYS A 41 -4.50 1.40 2.04
N ILE A 42 -3.57 0.91 1.23
CA ILE A 42 -2.47 1.72 0.69
C ILE A 42 -2.88 2.27 -0.66
N CYS A 43 -3.02 3.59 -0.73
CA CYS A 43 -3.18 4.30 -1.99
C CYS A 43 -1.83 4.43 -2.72
N PRO A 44 -1.82 4.51 -4.05
CA PRO A 44 -0.65 5.00 -4.78
C PRO A 44 -0.24 6.38 -4.25
N TYR A 45 1.05 6.71 -4.38
CA TYR A 45 1.52 8.06 -4.10
C TYR A 45 0.77 9.07 -4.96
N SER A 46 0.39 10.19 -4.37
CA SER A 46 -0.01 11.38 -5.09
C SER A 46 1.18 11.96 -5.85
N PHE A 47 0.92 12.73 -6.91
CA PHE A 47 1.97 13.41 -7.67
C PHE A 47 2.87 14.27 -6.75
N LYS A 48 2.29 14.94 -5.75
CA LYS A 48 3.04 15.72 -4.76
C LYS A 48 4.04 14.86 -3.96
N GLU A 49 3.64 13.66 -3.56
CA GLU A 49 4.53 12.74 -2.85
C GLU A 49 5.64 12.22 -3.76
N ILE A 50 5.37 12.03 -5.05
CA ILE A 50 6.40 11.69 -6.06
C ILE A 50 7.41 12.83 -6.20
N VAL A 51 6.95 14.08 -6.36
CA VAL A 51 7.81 15.27 -6.41
C VAL A 51 8.72 15.35 -5.18
N GLN A 52 8.16 15.13 -3.99
CA GLN A 52 8.94 15.13 -2.75
C GLN A 52 9.91 13.95 -2.66
N TYR A 53 9.49 12.75 -3.05
CA TYR A 53 10.29 11.52 -2.96
C TYR A 53 11.50 11.55 -3.90
N PHE A 54 11.31 12.02 -5.13
CA PHE A 54 12.38 12.15 -6.13
C PHE A 54 13.11 13.51 -6.07
N ASN A 55 12.70 14.40 -5.17
CA ASN A 55 13.24 15.75 -5.02
C ASN A 55 13.25 16.53 -6.36
N LEU A 56 12.15 16.43 -7.10
CA LEU A 56 12.01 17.02 -8.44
C LEU A 56 12.02 18.54 -8.36
N LYS A 57 12.67 19.17 -9.34
CA LYS A 57 12.55 20.61 -9.57
C LYS A 57 11.36 20.90 -10.45
N GLU A 58 10.84 22.13 -10.40
CA GLU A 58 9.67 22.55 -11.19
C GLU A 58 9.85 22.30 -12.68
N ASN A 59 11.06 22.47 -13.21
CA ASN A 59 11.37 22.22 -14.62
C ASN A 59 11.36 20.73 -15.01
N GLU A 60 11.20 19.82 -14.05
CA GLU A 60 11.11 18.38 -14.25
C GLU A 60 9.66 17.88 -14.10
N TYR A 61 8.72 18.73 -13.64
CA TYR A 61 7.36 18.29 -13.34
C TYR A 61 6.64 17.75 -14.56
N ASP A 62 6.72 18.42 -15.71
CA ASP A 62 5.99 18.00 -16.92
C ASP A 62 6.40 16.58 -17.36
N LEU A 63 7.69 16.26 -17.29
CA LEU A 63 8.22 14.94 -17.64
C LEU A 63 7.65 13.82 -16.76
N TYR A 64 7.59 14.06 -15.44
CA TYR A 64 7.10 13.06 -14.48
C TYR A 64 5.57 13.08 -14.34
N PHE A 65 4.91 14.18 -14.68
CA PHE A 65 3.46 14.30 -14.67
C PHE A 65 2.86 13.45 -15.79
N ASP A 66 3.44 13.49 -17.00
CA ASP A 66 3.00 12.64 -18.11
C ASP A 66 3.07 11.14 -17.77
N ASP A 67 4.09 10.71 -17.03
CA ASP A 67 4.21 9.32 -16.58
C ASP A 67 3.30 8.97 -15.39
N TYR A 68 2.88 9.96 -14.60
CA TYR A 68 1.93 9.76 -13.50
C TYR A 68 0.48 9.53 -13.99
N TYR A 69 0.10 10.08 -15.15
CA TYR A 69 -1.24 9.95 -15.72
C TYR A 69 -1.43 8.76 -16.67
N LYS A 70 -0.34 8.06 -17.05
CA LYS A 70 -0.40 6.83 -17.85
C LYS A 70 -0.74 5.60 -16.99
#